data_AF-A0A920BH76-F1
#
_entry.id   AF-A0A920BH76-F1
#
_cell.length_a   1.000
_cell.length_b   1.000
_cell.length_c   1.000
_cell.angle_alpha   90.00
_cell.angle_beta   90.00
_cell.angle_gamma   90.00
#
_symmetry.space_group_name_H-M   'P 1'
#
loop_
_entity.id
_entity.type
_entity.pdbx_description
1 polymer ?
#
loop_
_entity_poly.entity_id
_entity_poly.type
_entity_poly.pdbx_seq_one_letter_code
_entity_poly.pdbx_strand_id
1 'polypeptide(L)'
;MALEINGDFFTSYATDGLIVATPTGSTAYSMSARGPIIDPMHQAILLTPVAPHSLFDRALVLSPDDQLKISVLPDCGASFAVDGNVSGKLELGDSITCTSAENLLC
;
A
#
# COMPACT_ATOMS: atom_id res chain seq x y z
N MET A 1 -10.56 0.37 4.44
CA MET A 1 -10.06 0.97 3.18
C MET A 1 -10.40 0.04 2.02
N ALA A 2 -10.75 0.57 0.85
CA ALA A 2 -10.99 -0.22 -0.37
C ALA A 2 -9.78 -0.13 -1.30
N LEU A 3 -9.41 -1.25 -1.90
CA LEU A 3 -8.32 -1.34 -2.89
C LEU A 3 -8.90 -1.61 -4.28
N GLU A 4 -8.53 -0.75 -5.21
CA GLU A 4 -8.66 -0.95 -6.65
C GLU A 4 -7.26 -1.18 -7.25
N ILE A 5 -7.14 -2.13 -8.19
CA ILE A 5 -5.92 -2.38 -8.96
C ILE A 5 -6.28 -2.19 -10.44
N ASN A 6 -5.59 -1.28 -11.12
CA ASN A 6 -5.84 -0.94 -12.53
C ASN A 6 -7.30 -0.54 -12.84
N GLY A 7 -7.97 0.07 -11.85
CA GLY A 7 -9.38 0.49 -11.95
C GLY A 7 -10.40 -0.58 -11.58
N ASP A 8 -9.98 -1.83 -11.37
CA ASP A 8 -10.86 -2.91 -10.94
C ASP A 8 -10.85 -3.05 -9.42
N PHE A 9 -12.03 -3.14 -8.82
CA PHE A 9 -12.15 -3.42 -7.38
C PHE A 9 -11.53 -4.78 -7.06
N PHE A 10 -10.56 -4.79 -6.16
CA PHE A 10 -9.90 -6.02 -5.72
C PHE A 10 -10.50 -6.51 -4.39
N THR A 11 -10.42 -5.70 -3.34
CA THR A 11 -10.98 -6.06 -2.03
C THR A 11 -11.12 -4.85 -1.09
N SER A 12 -11.80 -5.06 0.04
CA SER A 12 -11.84 -4.13 1.16
C SER A 12 -11.09 -4.68 2.36
N TYR A 13 -10.19 -3.89 2.93
CA TYR A 13 -9.46 -4.21 4.15
C TYR A 13 -10.07 -3.49 5.36
N ALA A 14 -10.48 -4.26 6.36
CA ALA A 14 -10.61 -3.81 7.74
C ALA A 14 -9.27 -4.06 8.42
N THR A 15 -8.48 -3.01 8.67
CA THR A 15 -7.06 -3.10 9.02
C THR A 15 -6.63 -1.79 9.67
N ASP A 16 -5.57 -1.81 10.48
CA ASP A 16 -5.02 -0.59 11.08
C ASP A 16 -4.39 0.33 10.02
N GLY A 17 -3.91 -0.25 8.91
CA GLY A 17 -3.39 0.50 7.77
C GLY A 17 -2.98 -0.40 6.62
N LEU A 18 -2.70 0.22 5.48
CA LEU A 18 -2.12 -0.42 4.31
C LEU A 18 -0.75 0.20 4.04
N ILE A 19 0.27 -0.64 3.86
CA ILE A 19 1.62 -0.21 3.49
C ILE A 19 1.80 -0.51 2.01
N VAL A 20 2.01 0.54 1.21
CA VAL A 20 2.52 0.41 -0.16
C VAL A 20 4.02 0.67 -0.12
N ALA A 21 4.82 -0.27 -0.60
CA ALA A 21 6.27 -0.22 -0.52
C ALA A 21 6.94 -0.58 -1.85
N THR A 22 8.15 -0.06 -2.05
CA THR A 22 9.09 -0.52 -3.07
C THR A 22 9.82 -1.78 -2.61
N PRO A 23 10.58 -2.47 -3.48
CA PRO A 23 11.44 -3.58 -3.09
C PRO A 23 12.45 -3.21 -2.01
N THR A 24 13.05 -2.02 -2.08
CA THR A 24 13.91 -1.48 -1.00
C THR A 24 13.12 -1.31 0.32
N GLY A 25 11.90 -0.75 0.23
CA GLY A 25 11.00 -0.58 1.37
C GLY A 25 10.43 -1.88 1.95
N SER A 26 10.62 -3.03 1.27
CA SER A 26 10.17 -4.34 1.76
C SER A 26 10.81 -4.71 3.09
N THR A 27 12.04 -4.25 3.32
CA THR A 27 12.80 -4.47 4.56
C THR A 27 12.48 -3.49 5.69
N ALA A 28 11.65 -2.47 5.42
CA ALA A 28 11.26 -1.46 6.40
C ALA A 28 9.96 -1.87 7.11
N TYR A 29 8.98 -0.97 7.19
CA TYR A 29 7.75 -1.25 7.94
C TYR A 29 6.95 -2.43 7.37
N SER A 30 7.05 -2.67 6.06
CA SER A 30 6.43 -3.83 5.40
C SER A 30 6.90 -5.16 6.02
N MET A 31 8.21 -5.31 6.31
CA MET A 31 8.76 -6.49 6.98
C MET A 31 8.17 -6.67 8.38
N SER A 32 8.08 -5.59 9.16
CA SER A 32 7.48 -5.62 10.51
C SER A 32 6.00 -6.03 10.47
N ALA A 33 5.28 -5.66 9.39
CA ALA A 33 3.90 -6.06 9.13
C ALA A 33 3.79 -7.45 8.46
N ARG A 34 4.86 -8.27 8.48
CA ARG A 34 4.92 -9.64 7.94
C ARG A 34 4.91 -9.72 6.41
N GLY A 35 5.27 -8.63 5.73
CA GLY A 35 5.55 -8.63 4.30
C GLY A 35 6.83 -9.42 3.96
N PRO A 36 6.96 -9.94 2.73
CA PRO A 36 8.16 -10.62 2.27
C PRO A 36 9.34 -9.65 2.12
N ILE A 37 10.56 -10.18 2.22
CA ILE A 37 11.78 -9.47 1.81
C ILE A 37 11.93 -9.66 0.30
N ILE A 38 12.07 -8.55 -0.43
CA ILE A 38 12.25 -8.54 -1.88
C ILE A 38 13.65 -8.04 -2.19
N ASP A 39 14.32 -8.67 -3.16
CA ASP A 39 15.61 -8.20 -3.67
C ASP A 39 15.48 -6.75 -4.20
N PRO A 40 16.35 -5.81 -3.77
CA PRO A 40 16.26 -4.40 -4.18
C PRO A 40 16.39 -4.15 -5.70
N MET A 41 16.97 -5.08 -6.46
CA MET A 41 17.09 -5.00 -7.92
C MET A 41 15.82 -5.47 -8.65
N HIS A 42 14.90 -6.13 -7.94
CA HIS A 42 13.61 -6.50 -8.52
C HIS A 42 12.75 -5.25 -8.75
N GLN A 43 11.79 -5.34 -9.68
CA GLN A 43 10.82 -4.28 -9.96
C GLN A 43 9.44 -4.81 -9.60
N ALA A 44 8.83 -4.23 -8.57
CA ALA A 44 7.52 -4.62 -8.07
C ALA A 44 6.93 -3.54 -7.16
N ILE A 45 5.61 -3.55 -7.01
CA ILE A 45 4.93 -2.80 -5.94
C ILE A 45 4.49 -3.81 -4.87
N LEU A 46 4.80 -3.54 -3.61
CA LEU A 46 4.41 -4.37 -2.48
C LEU A 46 3.26 -3.72 -1.72
N LEU A 47 2.16 -4.43 -1.52
CA LEU A 47 1.07 -4.02 -0.62
C LEU A 47 1.00 -4.96 0.58
N THR A 48 1.15 -4.44 1.79
CA THR A 48 1.09 -5.22 3.04
C THR A 48 0.04 -4.63 3.98
N PRO A 49 -1.01 -5.38 4.37
CA PRO A 49 -1.97 -4.93 5.37
C PRO A 49 -1.40 -5.04 6.80
N VAL A 50 -1.72 -4.07 7.65
CA VAL A 50 -1.29 -4.02 9.07
C VAL A 50 -2.42 -4.48 9.98
N ALA A 51 -2.21 -5.61 10.68
CA ALA A 51 -3.21 -6.24 11.55
C ALA A 51 -4.61 -6.36 10.88
N PRO A 52 -4.71 -6.98 9.70
CA PRO A 52 -5.99 -7.12 9.01
C PRO A 52 -6.95 -7.99 9.82
N HIS A 53 -8.17 -7.50 9.97
CA HIS A 53 -9.33 -8.22 10.51
C HIS A 53 -10.12 -8.88 9.36
N SER A 54 -9.42 -9.58 8.47
CA SER A 54 -10.01 -10.31 7.34
C SER A 54 -9.33 -11.67 7.16
N LEU A 55 -10.01 -12.59 6.46
CA LEU A 55 -9.42 -13.89 6.08
C LEU A 55 -8.28 -13.74 5.06
N PHE A 56 -8.26 -12.61 4.33
CA PHE A 56 -7.23 -12.29 3.37
C PHE A 56 -6.21 -11.33 4.00
N ASP A 57 -5.23 -11.91 4.69
CA ASP A 57 -4.21 -11.20 5.48
C ASP A 57 -2.84 -11.14 4.79
N ARG A 58 -2.77 -11.55 3.53
CA ARG A 58 -1.52 -11.75 2.80
C ARG A 58 -1.05 -10.46 2.14
N ALA A 59 0.27 -10.26 2.13
CA ALA A 59 0.91 -9.25 1.31
C ALA A 59 0.82 -9.60 -0.18
N LEU A 60 0.72 -8.59 -1.04
CA LEU A 60 0.68 -8.72 -2.49
C LEU A 60 1.98 -8.21 -3.10
N VAL A 61 2.60 -9.01 -3.96
CA VAL A 61 3.69 -8.56 -4.84
C VAL A 61 3.10 -8.36 -6.23
N LEU A 62 3.04 -7.10 -6.66
CA LEU A 62 2.34 -6.64 -7.85
C LEU A 62 3.32 -6.16 -8.92
N SER A 63 2.84 -6.06 -10.16
CA SER A 63 3.64 -5.56 -11.28
C SER A 63 4.11 -4.12 -10.99
N PRO A 64 5.31 -3.72 -11.44
CA PRO A 64 5.71 -2.31 -11.39
C PRO A 64 4.79 -1.40 -12.23
N ASP A 65 4.09 -1.97 -13.22
CA ASP A 65 3.16 -1.25 -14.09
C ASP A 65 1.74 -1.11 -13.48
N ASP A 66 1.47 -1.79 -12.36
CA ASP A 66 0.15 -1.72 -11.73
C ASP A 66 -0.08 -0.36 -11.06
N GLN A 67 -1.31 0.14 -11.18
CA GLN A 67 -1.80 1.29 -10.44
C GLN A 67 -2.66 0.80 -9.27
N LEU A 68 -2.27 1.13 -8.05
CA LEU A 68 -3.10 0.89 -6.87
C LEU A 68 -3.84 2.17 -6.50
N LYS A 69 -5.14 2.07 -6.27
CA LYS A 69 -5.93 3.15 -5.69
C LYS A 69 -6.56 2.68 -4.40
N ILE A 70 -6.26 3.40 -3.32
CA ILE A 70 -6.72 3.11 -1.96
C ILE A 70 -7.69 4.21 -1.55
N SER A 71 -8.95 3.84 -1.36
CA SER A 71 -10.03 4.75 -1.00
C SER A 71 -10.41 4.61 0.48
N VAL A 72 -10.62 5.74 1.14
CA VAL A 72 -11.11 5.78 2.53
C VAL A 72 -12.61 5.46 2.54
N LEU A 73 -12.99 4.50 3.38
CA LEU A 73 -14.39 4.07 3.55
C LEU A 73 -15.04 4.85 4.71
N PRO A 74 -16.39 4.89 4.79
CA PRO A 74 -17.12 5.56 5.88
C PRO A 74 -16.64 5.13 7.28
N ASP A 75 -16.80 6.04 8.24
CA ASP A 75 -16.54 5.83 9.67
C ASP A 75 -15.08 5.62 10.09
N CYS A 76 -14.12 5.87 9.18
CA CYS A 76 -12.68 5.75 9.47
C CYS A 76 -11.92 6.95 8.87
N GLY A 77 -11.48 7.90 9.69
CA GLY A 77 -10.47 8.87 9.26
C GLY A 77 -9.10 8.19 9.14
N ALA A 78 -8.29 8.58 8.16
CA ALA A 78 -6.95 8.03 7.98
C ALA A 78 -5.91 9.15 7.91
N SER A 79 -4.67 8.82 8.23
CA SER A 79 -3.51 9.65 7.86
C SER A 79 -2.62 8.84 6.96
N PHE A 80 -1.91 9.52 6.06
CA PHE A 80 -0.89 8.88 5.24
C PHE A 80 0.47 9.47 5.55
N ALA A 81 1.48 8.61 5.42
CA ALA A 81 2.86 8.97 5.60
C ALA A 81 3.67 8.44 4.41
N VAL A 82 4.64 9.22 3.98
CA VAL A 82 5.60 8.86 2.93
C VAL A 82 6.98 8.78 3.58
N ASP A 83 7.65 7.65 3.42
CA ASP A 83 8.97 7.38 4.00
C ASP A 83 9.09 7.73 5.49
N GLY A 84 8.05 7.39 6.26
CA GLY A 84 7.98 7.61 7.71
C GLY A 84 7.56 9.02 8.15
N ASN A 85 7.34 9.95 7.21
CA ASN A 85 6.91 11.31 7.51
C ASN A 85 5.41 11.48 7.22
N VAL A 86 4.63 11.88 8.24
CA VAL A 86 3.19 12.12 8.07
C VAL A 86 2.96 13.26 7.10
N SER A 87 2.30 12.97 5.99
CA SER A 87 2.12 13.90 4.86
C SER A 87 0.73 14.52 4.82
N GLY A 88 -0.26 13.94 5.50
CA GLY A 88 -1.59 14.52 5.58
C GLY A 88 -2.62 13.60 6.23
N LYS A 89 -3.84 14.13 6.34
CA LYS A 89 -5.04 13.39 6.73
C LYS A 89 -5.90 13.16 5.50
N LEU A 90 -6.63 12.05 5.50
CA LEU A 90 -7.59 11.67 4.49
C LEU A 90 -8.97 11.61 5.14
N GLU A 91 -9.94 12.19 4.47
CA GLU A 91 -11.34 12.17 4.87
C GLU A 91 -12.15 11.18 4.00
N LEU A 92 -13.42 11.02 4.35
CA LEU A 92 -14.32 10.18 3.58
C LEU A 92 -14.43 10.70 2.14
N GLY A 93 -14.20 9.81 1.17
CA GLY A 93 -14.23 10.13 -0.26
C GLY A 93 -12.84 10.43 -0.84
N ASP A 94 -11.82 10.64 0.01
CA ASP A 94 -10.45 10.75 -0.45
C ASP A 94 -9.89 9.40 -0.89
N SER A 95 -8.94 9.45 -1.82
CA SER A 95 -8.18 8.28 -2.24
C SER A 95 -6.72 8.64 -2.51
N ILE A 96 -5.84 7.66 -2.29
CA ILE A 96 -4.43 7.73 -2.67
C ILE A 96 -4.21 6.80 -3.85
N THR A 97 -3.57 7.31 -4.89
CA THR A 97 -3.10 6.50 -6.03
C THR A 97 -1.59 6.32 -5.92
N CYS A 98 -1.14 5.08 -6.01
CA CYS A 98 0.27 4.71 -6.00
C CYS A 98 0.62 4.01 -7.32
N THR A 99 1.69 4.48 -7.96
CA THR A 99 2.29 3.89 -9.17
C THR A 99 3.79 3.82 -8.98
N SER A 100 4.47 2.96 -9.74
CA SER A 100 5.92 3.07 -9.85
C SER A 100 6.28 4.43 -10.49
N ALA A 101 7.37 5.03 -10.04
CA ALA A 101 7.85 6.29 -10.60
C ALA A 101 8.76 6.01 -11.80
N GLU A 102 8.57 6.74 -12.90
CA GLU A 102 9.37 6.56 -14.14
C GLU A 102 10.83 7.04 -14.00
N ASN A 103 11.18 7.71 -12.89
CA ASN A 103 12.51 8.28 -12.68
C ASN A 103 13.19 7.69 -11.43
N LEU A 104 14.01 6.66 -11.63
CA LEU A 104 15.14 6.38 -10.74
C LEU A 104 16.17 7.50 -10.93
N LEU A 105 15.96 8.64 -10.26
CA LEU A 105 17.00 9.67 -10.14
C LEU A 105 18.13 9.09 -9.28
N CYS A 106 19.18 8.65 -9.96
CA CYS A 106 20.55 8.60 -9.45
C CYS A 106 21.09 10.02 -9.29
#